data_AF-A0A2I0NYL1-F1
#
_entry.id   AF-A0A2I0NYL1-F1
#
_cell.length_a   1.000
_cell.length_b   1.000
_cell.length_c   1.000
_cell.angle_alpha   90.00
_cell.angle_beta   90.00
_cell.angle_gamma   90.00
#
_symmetry.space_group_name_H-M   'P 1'
#
loop_
_entity.id
_entity.type
_entity.pdbx_description
1 polymer ?
#
loop_
_entity_poly.entity_id
_entity_poly.type
_entity_poly.pdbx_seq_one_letter_code
_entity_poly.pdbx_strand_id
1 'polypeptide(L)' 'TIPDMVKVYNPAFDATPAALDTGIITEHGIFRLPDDLSVIRQMRSGMRDGVL' A
#
# COMPACT_ATOMS: atom_id res chain seq x y z
N THR A 1 11.70 -31.35 -8.16
CA THR A 1 10.64 -31.21 -9.16
C THR A 1 9.31 -31.42 -8.49
N ILE A 2 8.29 -30.63 -8.83
CA ILE A 2 6.92 -30.78 -8.32
C ILE A 2 6.24 -31.91 -9.12
N PRO A 3 5.48 -32.84 -8.52
CA PRO A 3 4.79 -33.88 -9.27
C PRO A 3 3.72 -33.32 -10.23
N ASP A 4 3.65 -33.86 -11.44
CA ASP A 4 2.90 -33.31 -12.58
C ASP A 4 1.41 -33.06 -12.34
N MET A 5 0.79 -33.78 -11.40
CA MET A 5 -0.66 -33.76 -11.15
C MET A 5 -1.06 -32.95 -9.91
N VAL A 6 -0.11 -32.28 -9.25
CA VAL A 6 -0.40 -31.48 -8.05
C VAL A 6 -0.96 -30.13 -8.47
N LYS A 7 -2.22 -29.86 -8.10
CA LYS A 7 -2.78 -28.51 -8.20
C LYS A 7 -2.04 -27.58 -7.24
N VAL A 8 -1.42 -26.53 -7.77
CA VAL A 8 -0.70 -25.53 -6.98
C VAL A 8 -1.49 -24.22 -6.99
N TYR A 9 -1.71 -23.66 -5.81
CA TYR A 9 -2.12 -22.27 -5.65
C TYR A 9 -0.92 -21.47 -5.13
N ASN A 10 -0.34 -20.63 -5.99
CA ASN A 10 0.85 -19.84 -5.68
C ASN A 10 0.65 -18.38 -6.11
N PRO A 11 -0.28 -17.64 -5.47
CA PRO A 11 -0.37 -16.21 -5.67
C PRO A 11 0.91 -15.54 -5.14
N ALA A 12 1.42 -14.55 -5.86
CA ALA A 12 2.62 -13.82 -5.42
C ALA A 12 2.33 -12.92 -4.20
N PHE A 13 1.10 -12.41 -4.09
CA PHE A 13 0.66 -11.47 -3.06
C PHE A 13 -0.83 -11.65 -2.76
N ASP A 14 -1.25 -11.13 -1.61
CA ASP A 14 -2.64 -10.86 -1.25
C ASP A 14 -2.80 -9.37 -0.87
N ALA A 15 -4.03 -8.95 -0.58
CA ALA A 15 -4.33 -7.59 -0.16
C ALA A 15 -4.84 -7.60 1.28
N THR A 16 -4.22 -6.79 2.13
CA THR A 16 -4.70 -6.53 3.49
C THR A 16 -5.72 -5.39 3.47
N PRO A 17 -6.94 -5.56 4.01
CA PRO A 17 -7.88 -4.46 4.16
C PRO A 17 -7.31 -3.35 5.06
N ALA A 18 -7.39 -2.10 4.62
CA ALA A 18 -6.82 -0.95 5.33
C ALA A 18 -7.34 -0.77 6.77
N ALA A 19 -8.54 -1.27 7.08
CA ALA A 19 -9.10 -1.23 8.44
C ALA A 19 -8.32 -2.10 9.45
N LEU A 20 -7.43 -3.00 8.99
CA LEU A 20 -6.55 -3.80 9.84
C LEU A 20 -5.20 -3.13 10.09
N ASP A 21 -4.84 -2.11 9.31
CA ASP A 21 -3.59 -1.38 9.45
C ASP A 21 -3.75 -0.26 10.48
N THR A 22 -3.02 -0.33 11.60
CA THR A 22 -3.01 0.76 12.59
C THR A 22 -2.37 2.04 12.03
N GLY A 23 -1.47 1.90 11.07
CA GLY A 23 -0.86 3.00 10.35
C GLY A 23 0.19 2.52 9.34
N ILE A 24 0.46 3.38 8.35
CA ILE A 24 1.46 3.19 7.30
C ILE A 24 2.63 4.12 7.59
N ILE A 25 3.84 3.56 7.74
CA ILE A 25 5.06 4.34 7.99
C ILE A 25 5.75 4.63 6.66
N THR A 26 6.10 5.89 6.44
CA THR A 26 6.87 6.35 5.28
C THR A 26 7.97 7.32 5.71
N GLU A 27 8.80 7.76 4.78
CA GLU A 27 9.78 8.83 4.96
C GLU A 27 9.17 10.19 5.34
N HIS A 28 7.86 10.36 5.14
CA HIS A 28 7.11 11.58 5.45
C HIS A 28 6.34 11.49 6.77
N GLY A 29 6.44 10.37 7.49
CA GLY A 29 5.78 10.15 8.78
C GLY A 29 4.83 8.96 8.80
N ILE A 30 3.85 8.99 9.70
CA ILE A 30 2.87 7.91 9.90
C ILE A 30 1.51 8.37 9.38
N PHE A 31 0.89 7.60 8.50
CA PHE A 31 -0.44 7.83 7.94
C PHE A 31 -1.47 6.81 8.43
N ARG A 32 -2.69 7.26 8.72
CA ARG A 32 -3.84 6.43 9.09
C ARG A 32 -4.87 6.48 7.98
N LEU A 33 -5.27 5.30 7.50
CA LEU A 33 -6.26 5.20 6.44
C LEU A 33 -7.68 4.96 7.01
N PRO A 34 -8.71 5.52 6.37
CA PRO A 34 -8.67 6.39 5.19
C PRO A 34 -8.44 7.89 5.50
N ASP A 35 -8.33 8.25 6.78
CA ASP A 35 -8.37 9.64 7.26
C ASP A 35 -7.34 10.56 6.57
N ASP A 36 -6.12 10.07 6.36
CA ASP A 36 -5.03 10.88 5.80
C ASP A 36 -4.98 10.91 4.26
N LEU A 37 -5.98 10.36 3.57
CA LEU A 37 -5.99 10.32 2.10
C LEU A 37 -5.94 11.71 1.45
N SER A 38 -6.52 12.73 2.08
CA SER A 38 -6.48 14.12 1.59
C SER A 38 -5.06 14.68 1.61
N VAL A 39 -4.35 14.46 2.72
CA VAL A 39 -2.95 14.88 2.91
C VAL A 39 -2.05 14.18 1.90
N ILE A 40 -2.18 12.86 1.75
CA ILE A 40 -1.41 12.07 0.78
C ILE A 40 -1.63 12.60 -0.65
N ARG A 41 -2.88 12.95 -1.01
CA ARG A 41 -3.19 13.51 -2.34
C ARG A 41 -2.55 14.86 -2.57
N GLN A 42 -2.57 15.75 -1.56
CA GLN A 42 -1.95 17.07 -1.63
C GLN A 42 -0.42 16.98 -1.74
N MET A 43 0.21 16.07 -0.98
CA MET A 43 1.65 15.81 -1.10
C MET A 43 1.99 15.33 -2.51
N ARG A 44 1.22 14.37 -3.04
CA ARG A 44 1.43 13.87 -4.41
C ARG A 44 1.22 14.96 -5.47
N SER A 45 0.33 15.94 -5.27
CA SER A 45 0.20 17.07 -6.21
C SER A 45 1.36 18.06 -6.08
N GLY A 46 1.76 18.43 -4.87
CA GLY A 46 2.92 19.30 -4.65
C GLY A 46 4.21 18.74 -5.28
N MET A 47 4.41 17.42 -5.22
CA MET A 47 5.52 16.73 -5.89
C MET A 47 5.40 16.73 -7.42
N ARG A 48 4.20 16.65 -7.99
CA ARG A 48 4.00 16.71 -9.46
C ARG A 48 4.24 18.12 -10.01
N ASP A 49 3.90 19.13 -9.23
CA ASP A 49 4.01 20.53 -9.62
C ASP A 49 5.40 21.12 -9.30
N GLY A 50 6.31 20.32 -8.72
CA GLY A 50 7.68 20.72 -8.38
C GLY A 50 7.77 21.78 -7.28
N VAL A 51 6.78 21.84 -6.38
CA VAL A 51 6.66 22.87 -5.33
C VAL A 51 7.23 22.40 -3.98
N LEU A 52 8.00 21.30 -3.97
CA LEU A 52 8.74 20.79 -2.81
C LEU A 52 10.20 20.57 -3.15
#